data_AF-A0A961K5W3-F1
#
_entry.id   AF-A0A961K5W3-F1
#
_cell.length_a   1.000
_cell.length_b   1.000
_cell.length_c   1.000
_cell.angle_alpha   90.00
_cell.angle_beta   90.00
_cell.angle_gamma   90.00
#
_symmetry.space_group_name_H-M   'P 1'
#
loop_
_entity.id
_entity.type
_entity.pdbx_description
1 polymer ?
#
loop_
_entity_poly.entity_id
_entity_poly.type
_entity_poly.pdbx_seq_one_letter_code
_entity_poly.pdbx_strand_id
1 'polypeptide(L)' 'VSELVAFLVPAYAEEGKSHLTIGFGCTGGRHRSVALAESLSQTLAAAGWQVSTRHREVESALDQGASEKGETGGKPG' A
#
# COMPACT_ATOMS: atom_id res chain seq x y z
N VAL A 1 0.20 13.12 4.75
CA VAL A 1 1.04 11.90 4.61
C VAL A 1 1.30 11.57 3.16
N SER A 2 0.29 11.65 2.28
CA SER A 2 0.45 11.39 0.84
C SER A 2 1.55 12.24 0.19
N GLU A 3 1.62 13.54 0.49
CA GLU A 3 2.70 14.43 0.00
C GLU A 3 4.11 13.94 0.36
N LEU A 4 4.32 13.51 1.61
CA LEU A 4 5.61 12.99 2.06
C LEU A 4 5.98 11.72 1.31
N VAL A 5 5.02 10.81 1.13
CA VAL A 5 5.27 9.54 0.44
C VAL A 5 5.50 9.79 -1.05
N ALA A 6 4.73 10.68 -1.68
CA ALA A 6 4.91 11.07 -3.08
C ALA A 6 6.29 11.69 -3.34
N PHE A 7 6.86 12.39 -2.36
CA PHE A 7 8.25 12.88 -2.41
C PHE A 7 9.28 11.76 -2.23
N LEU A 8 9.05 10.84 -1.29
CA LEU A 8 10.02 9.78 -0.95
C LEU A 8 10.11 8.68 -2.01
N VAL A 9 9.00 8.32 -2.66
CA VAL A 9 8.98 7.24 -3.66
C VAL A 9 9.98 7.46 -4.82
N PRO A 10 10.01 8.62 -5.51
CA PRO A 10 11.02 8.86 -6.56
C PRO A 10 12.44 8.91 -6.00
N ALA A 11 12.67 9.50 -4.83
CA ALA A 11 13.99 9.55 -4.21
C ALA A 11 14.54 8.16 -3.87
N TYR A 12 13.69 7.25 -3.39
CA TYR A 12 14.07 5.85 -3.14
C TYR A 12 14.37 5.10 -4.44
N ALA A 13 13.61 5.37 -5.51
CA ALA A 13 13.85 4.77 -6.81
C ALA A 13 15.21 5.21 -7.40
N GLU A 14 15.56 6.50 -7.29
CA GLU A 14 16.85 7.05 -7.73
C GLU A 14 18.04 6.45 -6.95
N GLU A 15 17.86 6.15 -5.67
CA GLU A 15 18.86 5.45 -4.84
C GLU A 15 19.00 3.96 -5.20
N GLY A 16 18.17 3.46 -6.13
CA GLY A 16 18.17 2.06 -6.58
C GLY A 16 17.45 1.10 -5.62
N LYS A 17 16.66 1.62 -4.66
CA LYS A 17 15.88 0.78 -3.75
C LYS A 17 14.65 0.24 -4.46
N SER A 18 14.51 -1.08 -4.47
CA SER A 18 13.41 -1.75 -5.17
C SER A 18 12.07 -1.70 -4.41
N HIS A 19 12.10 -1.40 -3.10
CA HIS A 19 10.90 -1.45 -2.25
C HIS A 19 10.91 -0.35 -1.18
N LEU A 20 9.75 0.23 -0.92
CA LEU A 20 9.46 1.12 0.21
C LEU A 20 8.26 0.55 0.97
N THR A 21 8.44 0.21 2.25
CA THR A 21 7.35 -0.33 3.10
C THR A 21 6.91 0.72 4.11
N ILE A 22 5.59 0.96 4.22
CA ILE A 22 4.99 1.94 5.13
C ILE A 22 3.99 1.24 6.03
N GLY A 23 4.18 1.34 7.35
CA GLY A 23 3.28 0.75 8.34
C GLY A 23 2.27 1.76 8.88
N PHE A 24 0.97 1.41 8.83
CA PHE A 24 -0.10 2.17 9.47
C PHE A 24 -0.64 1.41 10.68
N GLY A 25 -0.64 2.08 11.84
CA GLY A 25 -1.12 1.50 13.09
C GLY A 25 -2.25 2.31 13.71
N CYS A 26 -3.30 1.64 14.15
CA CYS A 26 -4.28 2.17 15.09
C CYS A 26 -4.49 1.14 16.20
N THR A 27 -5.04 1.53 17.36
CA THR A 27 -5.15 0.66 18.54
C THR A 27 -5.76 -0.71 18.25
N GLY A 28 -6.72 -0.80 17.31
CA GLY A 28 -7.37 -2.05 16.93
C GLY A 28 -7.08 -2.55 15.51
N GLY A 29 -6.16 -1.92 14.76
CA GLY A 29 -5.73 -2.36 13.42
C GLY A 29 -6.78 -2.39 12.29
N ARG A 30 -8.07 -2.16 12.56
CA ARG A 30 -9.18 -2.52 11.63
C ARG A 30 -9.94 -1.34 11.00
N HIS A 31 -9.75 -0.11 11.48
CA HIS A 31 -10.54 1.04 11.01
C HIS A 31 -9.67 2.11 10.38
N ARG A 32 -8.95 2.89 11.21
CA ARG A 32 -8.19 4.05 10.74
C ARG A 32 -6.95 3.66 9.94
N SER A 33 -6.23 2.64 10.40
CA SER A 33 -5.05 2.12 9.69
C SER A 33 -5.42 1.61 8.30
N VAL A 34 -6.52 0.84 8.21
CA VAL A 34 -7.03 0.29 6.94
C VAL A 34 -7.41 1.42 5.98
N ALA A 35 -8.25 2.36 6.43
CA ALA A 35 -8.70 3.47 5.58
C ALA A 35 -7.56 4.35 5.07
N LEU A 36 -6.56 4.63 5.91
CA LEU A 36 -5.39 5.42 5.52
C LEU A 36 -4.50 4.67 4.52
N ALA A 37 -4.26 3.38 4.75
CA ALA A 37 -3.47 2.55 3.84
C ALA A 37 -4.12 2.45 2.46
N GLU A 38 -5.43 2.22 2.40
CA GLU A 38 -6.20 2.18 1.15
C GLU A 38 -6.18 3.52 0.41
N SER A 39 -6.43 4.63 1.12
CA SER A 39 -6.41 5.97 0.52
C SER A 39 -5.03 6.32 -0.06
N LEU A 40 -3.95 5.99 0.65
CA LEU A 40 -2.60 6.22 0.14
C LEU A 40 -2.30 5.32 -1.06
N SER A 41 -2.69 4.04 -1.00
CA SER A 41 -2.53 3.09 -2.10
C SER A 41 -3.20 3.59 -3.37
N GLN A 42 -4.47 4.02 -3.29
CA GLN A 42 -5.19 4.61 -4.41
C GLN A 42 -4.50 5.87 -4.97
N THR A 43 -3.99 6.73 -4.09
CA THR A 43 -3.26 7.94 -4.50
C THR A 43 -1.99 7.61 -5.29
N LEU A 44 -1.21 6.64 -4.81
CA LEU A 44 0.04 6.22 -5.46
C LEU A 44 -0.21 5.45 -6.75
N ALA A 45 -1.23 4.60 -6.77
CA ALA A 45 -1.67 3.90 -7.98
C ALA A 45 -2.12 4.89 -9.06
N ALA A 46 -2.89 5.92 -8.69
CA ALA A 46 -3.30 6.99 -9.60
C ALA A 46 -2.10 7.81 -10.12
N ALA A 47 -1.04 7.93 -9.33
CA ALA A 47 0.23 8.53 -9.75
C ALA A 47 1.13 7.59 -10.58
N GLY A 48 0.69 6.35 -10.85
CA GLY A 48 1.37 5.39 -11.70
C GLY A 48 2.38 4.48 -10.99
N TRP A 49 2.42 4.49 -9.66
CA TRP A 49 3.34 3.65 -8.88
C TRP A 49 2.75 2.26 -8.61
N GLN A 50 3.63 1.26 -8.56
CA GLN A 50 3.26 -0.08 -8.10
C GLN A 50 3.13 -0.09 -6.59
N VAL A 51 1.95 -0.47 -6.11
CA VAL A 51 1.64 -0.53 -4.69
C VAL A 51 0.95 -1.84 -4.34
N SER A 52 1.32 -2.40 -3.19
CA SER A 52 0.63 -3.52 -2.56
C SER A 52 0.23 -3.11 -1.15
N THR A 53 -0.97 -3.49 -0.73
CA THR A 53 -1.50 -3.17 0.60
C THR A 53 -1.82 -4.47 1.33
N ARG A 54 -1.49 -4.52 2.62
CA ARG A 54 -1.69 -5.67 3.48
C ARG A 54 -2.33 -5.23 4.79
N HIS A 55 -3.40 -5.90 5.22
CA HIS A 55 -4.18 -5.54 6.41
C HIS A 55 -4.17 -6.71 7.40
N ARG A 56 -3.16 -6.75 8.28
CA ARG A 56 -2.91 -7.89 9.18
C ARG A 56 -4.14 -8.29 10.01
N GLU A 57 -4.84 -7.32 10.60
CA GLU A 57 -5.97 -7.53 11.51
C GLU A 57 -7.31 -7.76 10.77
N VAL A 58 -7.34 -7.55 9.46
CA VAL A 58 -8.49 -7.87 8.59
C VAL A 58 -8.29 -9.24 7.96
N GLU A 59 -7.09 -9.56 7.49
CA GLU A 59 -6.72 -10.88 6.95
C GLU A 59 -6.91 -12.00 7.97
N SER A 60 -6.58 -11.75 9.24
CA SER A 60 -6.79 -12.73 10.33
C SER A 60 -8.27 -13.02 10.64
N ALA A 61 -9.19 -12.16 10.20
CA ALA A 61 -10.63 -12.41 10.29
C ALA A 61 -11.19 -13.18 9.07
N LEU A 62 -10.41 -13.33 7.99
CA LEU A 62 -10.83 -13.87 6.68
C LEU A 62 -10.21 -15.23 6.33
N ASP A 63 -9.53 -15.90 7.27
CA ASP A 63 -9.09 -17.31 7.11
C ASP A 63 -10.28 -18.31 7.03
N GLN A 64 -11.52 -17.79 6.99
CA GLN A 64 -12.71 -18.50 6.54
C GLN A 64 -13.18 -17.93 5.18
N GLY A 65 -12.41 -18.16 4.12
CA GLY A 65 -12.91 -18.02 2.74
C GLY A 65 -12.09 -17.12 1.81
N ALA A 66 -11.33 -17.80 0.93
CA ALA A 66 -10.98 -17.42 -0.46
C ALA A 66 -10.30 -16.06 -0.74
N SER A 67 -9.14 -16.17 -1.40
CA SER A 67 -8.41 -15.13 -2.15
C SER A 67 -9.32 -14.15 -2.90
N GLU A 68 -8.91 -12.87 -3.00
CA GLU A 68 -9.07 -12.13 -4.26
C GLU A 68 -8.14 -10.90 -4.39
N LYS A 69 -7.24 -11.00 -5.39
CA LYS A 69 -6.71 -9.94 -6.27
C LYS A 69 -5.73 -8.90 -5.71
N GLY A 70 -4.47 -9.32 -5.58
CA GLY A 70 -3.32 -8.48 -5.90
C GLY A 70 -3.04 -8.53 -7.40
N GLU A 71 -3.88 -7.86 -8.20
CA GLU A 71 -3.73 -7.80 -9.66
C GLU A 71 -3.83 -6.34 -10.09
N THR A 72 -2.73 -5.77 -10.59
CA THR A 72 -2.73 -5.07 -11.89
C THR A 72 -1.34 -4.57 -12.27
N GLY A 73 -0.86 -5.11 -13.40
CA GLY A 73 -0.39 -4.29 -14.52
C GLY A 73 0.93 -3.55 -14.31
N GLY A 74 2.03 -4.21 -14.69
CA GLY A 74 3.26 -3.50 -15.02
C GLY A 74 3.04 -2.50 -16.16
N LYS A 75 3.64 -1.32 -16.04
CA LYS A 75 3.84 -0.42 -17.18
C LYS A 75 5.19 -0.75 -17.80
N PRO A 76 5.26 -1.17 -19.08
CA PRO A 76 6.52 -1.21 -19.80
C PRO A 76 6.91 0.22 -20.19
N GLY A 77 8.19 0.57 -20.02
CA GLY A 77 8.78 1.83 -20.48
C GLY A 77 9.62 2.49 -19.42
#